data_AF-A0A1F5SWJ8-F1
#
_entry.id   AF-A0A1F5SWJ8-F1
#
_cell.length_a   1.000
_cell.length_b   1.000
_cell.length_c   1.000
_cell.angle_alpha   90.00
_cell.angle_beta   90.00
_cell.angle_gamma   90.00
#
_symmetry.space_group_name_H-M   'P 1'
#
loop_
_entity.id
_entity.type
_entity.pdbx_description
1 polymer ?
#
loop_
_entity_poly.entity_id
_entity_poly.type
_entity_poly.pdbx_seq_one_letter_code
_entity_poly.pdbx_strand_id
1 'polypeptide(L)'
;MIQFPKSVEPFVDEAYDFLKRLIKHVQLDFVVLDDWNTGGFEGARLIYGADFVESCDSDCGKCVLFRNVGADNGQPPKSFVLRTALCDTTPEQLKIFTGKQKRLNCKTFDQYVQAFVAFFVDSCNSFAEFKAEIDWVKGCRLLVFQGSMNRDFLEQEEKRMKWRIIDLVIEKLRNQGRIREENLVFEYSREIGIH
;
A
#
# COMPACT_ATOMS: atom_id res chain seq x y z
N MET A 1 -16.20 -11.01 14.81
CA MET A 1 -15.44 -10.39 13.71
C MET A 1 -14.63 -11.48 13.06
N ILE A 2 -14.93 -11.84 11.81
CA ILE A 2 -14.09 -12.78 11.07
C ILE A 2 -12.94 -11.95 10.51
N GLN A 3 -11.78 -12.00 11.17
CA GLN A 3 -10.54 -11.44 10.64
C GLN A 3 -10.05 -12.39 9.55
N PHE A 4 -10.27 -12.01 8.29
CA PHE A 4 -9.58 -12.60 7.14
C PHE A 4 -8.07 -12.33 7.24
N PRO A 5 -7.22 -13.16 6.62
CA PRO A 5 -5.79 -13.10 6.85
C PRO A 5 -5.25 -11.75 6.41
N LYS A 6 -4.59 -11.04 7.35
CA LYS A 6 -3.83 -9.79 7.13
C LYS A 6 -2.62 -9.96 6.18
N SER A 7 -2.59 -11.03 5.38
CA SER A 7 -1.42 -11.45 4.59
C SER A 7 -1.81 -11.62 3.13
N VAL A 8 -1.10 -10.90 2.27
CA VAL A 8 -1.27 -10.98 0.81
C VAL A 8 -0.50 -12.15 0.17
N GLU A 9 0.22 -12.94 0.97
CA GLU A 9 1.07 -14.04 0.51
C GLU A 9 0.40 -14.98 -0.50
N PRO A 10 -0.87 -15.39 -0.32
CA PRO A 10 -1.54 -16.26 -1.29
C PRO A 10 -1.61 -15.71 -2.72
N PHE A 11 -1.45 -14.40 -2.91
CA PHE A 11 -1.55 -13.74 -4.22
C PHE A 11 -0.22 -13.29 -4.80
N VAL A 12 0.90 -13.51 -4.11
CA VAL A 12 2.21 -12.99 -4.54
C VAL A 12 2.60 -13.55 -5.90
N ASP A 13 2.47 -14.86 -6.12
CA ASP A 13 2.82 -15.49 -7.40
C ASP A 13 1.91 -15.03 -8.54
N GLU A 14 0.59 -14.95 -8.29
CA GLU A 14 -0.38 -14.44 -9.26
C GLU A 14 -0.08 -12.99 -9.65
N ALA A 15 0.26 -12.15 -8.66
CA ALA A 15 0.65 -10.77 -8.86
C ALA A 15 1.95 -10.66 -9.68
N TYR A 16 2.97 -11.46 -9.36
CA TYR A 16 4.22 -11.49 -10.13
C TYR A 16 3.98 -11.86 -11.60
N ASP A 17 3.14 -12.87 -11.86
CA ASP A 17 2.83 -13.29 -13.22
C ASP A 17 2.05 -12.24 -14.00
N PHE A 18 1.14 -11.54 -13.34
CA PHE A 18 0.49 -10.36 -13.92
C PHE A 18 1.50 -9.25 -14.25
N LEU A 19 2.38 -8.92 -13.31
CA LEU A 19 3.37 -7.84 -13.47
C LEU A 19 4.37 -8.12 -14.59
N LYS A 20 4.87 -9.36 -14.72
CA LYS A 20 5.76 -9.77 -15.84
C LYS A 20 5.15 -9.49 -17.22
N ARG A 21 3.81 -9.52 -17.34
CA ARG A 21 3.09 -9.16 -18.57
C ARG A 21 2.93 -7.65 -18.69
N LEU A 22 2.53 -6.98 -17.61
CA LEU A 22 2.26 -5.55 -17.59
C LEU A 22 3.51 -4.69 -17.88
N ILE A 23 4.68 -5.05 -17.34
CA ILE A 23 5.92 -4.26 -17.49
C ILE A 23 6.40 -4.16 -18.95
N LYS A 24 5.90 -5.03 -19.84
CA LYS A 24 6.19 -4.95 -21.29
C LYS A 24 5.50 -3.76 -21.97
N HIS A 25 4.50 -3.19 -21.31
CA HIS A 25 3.62 -2.15 -21.85
C HIS A 25 3.59 -0.89 -20.99
N VAL A 26 3.97 -1.00 -19.71
CA VAL A 26 3.89 0.10 -18.75
C VAL A 26 5.20 0.15 -17.97
N GLN A 27 5.84 1.31 -17.99
CA GLN A 27 7.01 1.58 -17.15
C GLN A 27 6.53 1.84 -15.71
N LEU A 28 6.73 0.86 -14.84
CA LEU A 28 6.36 0.94 -13.43
C LEU A 28 7.57 1.36 -12.62
N ASP A 29 7.40 2.36 -11.75
CA ASP A 29 8.42 2.75 -10.78
C ASP A 29 8.32 1.84 -9.55
N PHE A 30 7.13 1.70 -8.97
CA PHE A 30 6.91 0.76 -7.88
C PHE A 30 5.55 0.06 -7.98
N VAL A 31 5.44 -1.11 -7.36
CA VAL A 31 4.17 -1.80 -7.14
C VAL A 31 4.17 -2.44 -5.76
N VAL A 32 3.13 -2.16 -4.99
CA VAL A 32 2.87 -2.83 -3.70
C VAL A 32 1.62 -3.68 -3.81
N LEU A 33 1.70 -4.91 -3.34
CA LEU A 33 0.55 -5.78 -3.11
C LEU A 33 0.11 -5.60 -1.65
N ASP A 34 -1.13 -5.19 -1.47
CA ASP A 34 -1.64 -4.74 -0.18
C ASP A 34 -3.11 -5.15 0.01
N ASP A 35 -3.49 -5.44 1.24
CA ASP A 35 -4.85 -5.86 1.62
C ASP A 35 -5.69 -4.64 2.05
N TRP A 36 -5.67 -3.55 1.28
CA TRP A 36 -6.35 -2.32 1.71
C TRP A 36 -7.88 -2.41 1.57
N ASN A 37 -8.52 -2.96 2.61
CA ASN A 37 -9.97 -3.14 2.71
C ASN A 37 -10.68 -1.82 3.09
N THR A 38 -10.91 -0.96 2.10
CA THR A 38 -11.79 0.20 2.24
C THR A 38 -13.06 -0.01 1.40
N GLY A 39 -14.24 0.19 2.00
CA GLY A 39 -15.52 0.18 1.28
C GLY A 39 -16.19 -1.19 1.09
N GLY A 40 -16.02 -2.13 2.02
CA GLY A 40 -16.70 -3.45 1.96
C GLY A 40 -16.07 -4.44 0.96
N PHE A 41 -14.86 -4.15 0.51
CA PHE A 41 -14.03 -5.06 -0.25
C PHE A 41 -13.26 -5.99 0.69
N GLU A 42 -13.11 -7.25 0.30
CA GLU A 42 -12.24 -8.24 0.91
C GLU A 42 -11.30 -8.77 -0.19
N GLY A 43 -10.02 -8.39 -0.19
CA GLY A 43 -9.05 -8.90 -1.16
C GLY A 43 -7.70 -8.19 -1.16
N ALA A 44 -6.71 -8.78 -1.83
CA ALA A 44 -5.44 -8.11 -2.07
C ALA A 44 -5.51 -7.23 -3.34
N ARG A 45 -4.78 -6.12 -3.35
CA ARG A 45 -4.80 -5.13 -4.42
C ARG A 45 -3.39 -4.69 -4.78
N LEU A 46 -3.17 -4.50 -6.07
CA LEU A 46 -1.95 -3.84 -6.55
C LEU A 46 -2.11 -2.32 -6.50
N ILE A 47 -1.19 -1.67 -5.78
CA ILE A 47 -0.97 -0.23 -5.78
C ILE A 47 0.15 0.08 -6.76
N TYR A 48 -0.13 0.88 -7.77
CA TYR A 48 0.79 1.20 -8.84
C TYR A 48 1.39 2.59 -8.68
N GLY A 49 2.71 2.67 -8.81
CA GLY A 49 3.42 3.88 -9.17
C GLY A 49 4.11 3.72 -10.51
N ALA A 50 3.94 4.71 -11.37
CA ALA A 50 4.61 4.84 -12.64
C ALA A 50 5.18 6.25 -12.77
N ASP A 51 6.19 6.41 -13.62
CA ASP A 51 6.87 7.68 -13.90
C ASP A 51 5.89 8.82 -14.25
N PHE A 52 4.81 8.54 -14.98
CA PHE A 52 3.80 9.53 -15.35
C PHE A 52 2.84 9.92 -14.22
N VAL A 53 2.84 9.21 -13.08
CA VAL A 53 1.88 9.46 -11.99
C VAL A 53 2.05 10.86 -11.40
N GLU A 54 3.29 11.37 -11.32
CA GLU A 54 3.57 12.72 -10.85
C GLU A 54 2.99 13.80 -11.78
N SER A 55 2.96 13.52 -13.08
CA SER A 55 2.44 14.40 -14.13
C SER A 55 0.94 14.24 -14.40
N CYS A 56 0.23 13.46 -13.58
CA CYS A 56 -1.18 13.13 -13.81
C CYS A 56 -2.07 14.39 -13.96
N ASP A 57 -2.79 14.49 -15.07
CA ASP A 57 -3.75 15.55 -15.41
C ASP A 57 -5.21 15.13 -15.13
N SER A 58 -5.39 13.97 -14.49
CA SER A 58 -6.67 13.35 -14.19
C SER A 58 -7.50 12.90 -15.41
N ASP A 59 -6.94 12.83 -16.63
CA ASP A 59 -7.57 12.24 -17.81
C ASP A 59 -7.20 10.74 -17.94
N CYS A 60 -7.95 9.89 -17.25
CA CYS A 60 -7.73 8.44 -17.28
C CYS A 60 -7.88 7.83 -18.68
N GLY A 61 -8.56 8.49 -19.63
CA GLY A 61 -8.72 7.98 -21.00
C GLY A 61 -7.40 7.92 -21.78
N LYS A 62 -6.45 8.80 -21.46
CA LYS A 62 -5.11 8.83 -22.07
C LYS A 62 -4.05 8.08 -21.27
N CYS A 63 -4.33 7.78 -20.00
CA CYS A 63 -3.40 7.12 -19.09
C CYS A 63 -3.01 5.73 -19.58
N VAL A 64 -1.69 5.49 -19.72
CA VAL A 64 -1.14 4.21 -20.19
C VAL A 64 -1.45 3.08 -19.21
N LEU A 65 -1.34 3.32 -17.90
CA LEU A 65 -1.73 2.35 -16.88
C LEU A 65 -3.20 1.96 -17.04
N PHE A 66 -4.10 2.95 -17.08
CA PHE A 66 -5.54 2.73 -17.17
C PHE A 66 -5.94 1.91 -18.40
N ARG A 67 -5.32 2.18 -19.56
CA ARG A 67 -5.59 1.41 -20.79
C ARG A 67 -5.17 -0.06 -20.69
N ASN A 68 -4.17 -0.39 -19.88
CA ASN A 68 -3.67 -1.76 -19.75
C ASN A 68 -4.34 -2.55 -18.62
N VAL A 69 -4.70 -1.90 -17.51
CA VAL A 69 -5.28 -2.60 -16.34
C VAL A 69 -6.78 -2.38 -16.17
N GLY A 70 -7.36 -1.39 -16.86
CA GLY A 70 -8.78 -1.06 -16.78
C GLY A 70 -9.22 -0.48 -15.44
N ALA A 71 -10.53 -0.37 -15.26
CA ALA A 71 -11.17 -0.03 -13.99
C ALA A 71 -11.90 -1.25 -13.42
N ASP A 72 -11.97 -1.34 -12.09
CA ASP A 72 -12.91 -2.25 -11.43
C ASP A 72 -14.34 -1.84 -11.80
N ASN A 73 -15.23 -2.83 -11.96
CA ASN A 73 -16.63 -2.61 -12.28
C ASN A 73 -17.48 -2.27 -11.03
N GLY A 74 -16.82 -2.10 -9.87
CA GLY A 74 -17.46 -1.71 -8.62
C GLY A 74 -18.28 -2.83 -7.97
N GLN A 75 -18.27 -4.05 -8.52
CA GLN A 75 -18.94 -5.18 -7.89
C GLN A 75 -18.00 -5.88 -6.91
N PRO A 76 -18.34 -5.92 -5.61
CA PRO A 76 -17.52 -6.62 -4.63
C PRO A 76 -17.47 -8.10 -5.02
N PRO A 77 -16.27 -8.70 -5.07
CA PRO A 77 -16.14 -10.12 -5.37
C PRO A 77 -16.80 -10.93 -4.26
N LYS A 78 -17.33 -12.11 -4.60
CA LYS A 78 -17.95 -13.03 -3.63
C LYS A 78 -16.93 -13.76 -2.74
N SER A 79 -15.64 -13.53 -2.97
CA SER A 79 -14.52 -14.19 -2.30
C SER A 79 -13.30 -13.27 -2.27
N PHE A 80 -12.38 -13.53 -1.34
CA PHE A 80 -11.07 -12.89 -1.25
C PHE A 80 -10.28 -13.15 -2.55
N VAL A 81 -9.99 -12.11 -3.33
CA VAL A 81 -9.32 -12.23 -4.64
C VAL A 81 -8.28 -11.13 -4.85
N LEU A 82 -7.31 -11.39 -5.74
CA LEU A 82 -6.40 -10.37 -6.25
C LEU A 82 -7.14 -9.40 -7.18
N ARG A 83 -6.99 -8.10 -6.93
CA ARG A 83 -7.44 -7.02 -7.81
C ARG A 83 -6.27 -6.33 -8.48
N THR A 84 -6.24 -6.47 -9.81
CA THR A 84 -5.24 -5.83 -10.67
C THR A 84 -5.77 -4.55 -11.34
N ALA A 85 -7.09 -4.38 -11.45
CA ALA A 85 -7.69 -3.19 -12.07
C ALA A 85 -7.64 -1.94 -11.16
N LEU A 86 -7.84 -0.76 -11.74
CA LEU A 86 -7.90 0.50 -10.99
C LEU A 86 -9.25 0.71 -10.32
N CYS A 87 -9.24 1.04 -9.04
CA CYS A 87 -10.45 1.28 -8.26
C CYS A 87 -10.77 2.78 -8.21
N ASP A 88 -12.07 3.12 -8.29
CA ASP A 88 -12.51 4.48 -8.06
C ASP A 88 -12.30 4.90 -6.59
N THR A 89 -11.97 6.16 -6.40
CA THR A 89 -11.80 6.74 -5.06
C THR A 89 -13.11 7.38 -4.61
N THR A 90 -13.57 7.11 -3.40
CA THR A 90 -14.71 7.85 -2.83
C THR A 90 -14.29 9.27 -2.43
N PRO A 91 -15.24 10.23 -2.30
CA PRO A 91 -14.93 11.56 -1.81
C PRO A 91 -14.22 11.58 -0.45
N GLU A 92 -14.53 10.65 0.45
CA GLU A 92 -13.90 10.51 1.77
C GLU A 92 -12.46 10.04 1.63
N GLN A 93 -12.21 9.03 0.80
CA GLN A 93 -10.87 8.53 0.51
C GLN A 93 -10.00 9.60 -0.14
N LEU A 94 -10.55 10.43 -1.04
CA LEU A 94 -9.81 11.54 -1.67
C LEU A 94 -9.27 12.56 -0.65
N LYS A 95 -9.87 12.69 0.53
CA LYS A 95 -9.36 13.57 1.59
C LYS A 95 -8.04 13.05 2.19
N ILE A 96 -7.84 11.75 2.19
CA ILE A 96 -6.63 11.08 2.69
C ILE A 96 -5.53 11.09 1.62
N PHE A 97 -5.93 11.08 0.36
CA PHE A 97 -5.02 10.99 -0.78
C PHE A 97 -4.76 12.37 -1.40
N THR A 98 -3.67 13.00 -0.96
CA THR A 98 -3.22 14.28 -1.50
C THR A 98 -2.65 14.09 -2.91
N GLY A 99 -3.42 14.40 -3.96
CA GLY A 99 -2.95 14.22 -5.34
C GLY A 99 -3.97 14.55 -6.43
N LYS A 100 -3.51 14.53 -7.69
CA LYS A 100 -4.37 14.68 -8.89
C LYS A 100 -4.93 13.34 -9.39
N GLN A 101 -4.50 12.22 -8.79
CA GLN A 101 -4.90 10.88 -9.20
C GLN A 101 -6.34 10.59 -8.78
N LYS A 102 -7.19 10.20 -9.74
CA LYS A 102 -8.61 9.86 -9.49
C LYS A 102 -8.82 8.46 -8.91
N ARG A 103 -7.83 7.58 -9.05
CA ARG A 103 -7.94 6.15 -8.74
C ARG A 103 -7.23 5.83 -7.44
N LEU A 104 -7.83 4.95 -6.65
CA LEU A 104 -7.41 4.62 -5.30
C LEU A 104 -6.01 3.99 -5.27
N ASN A 105 -5.69 3.19 -6.26
CA ASN A 105 -4.47 2.40 -6.35
C ASN A 105 -3.49 2.88 -7.45
N CYS A 106 -3.53 4.16 -7.80
CA CYS A 106 -2.53 4.81 -8.66
C CYS A 106 -1.94 6.01 -7.93
N LYS A 107 -0.71 5.88 -7.41
CA LYS A 107 -0.08 6.85 -6.50
C LYS A 107 1.42 6.87 -6.65
N THR A 108 2.04 7.99 -6.29
CA THR A 108 3.49 8.04 -6.06
C THR A 108 3.84 7.25 -4.81
N PHE A 109 5.12 6.89 -4.66
CA PHE A 109 5.57 6.08 -3.54
C PHE A 109 5.36 6.81 -2.22
N ASP A 110 5.67 8.11 -2.19
CA ASP A 110 5.45 8.95 -1.01
C ASP A 110 3.97 9.08 -0.67
N GLN A 111 3.08 9.23 -1.65
CA GLN A 111 1.64 9.25 -1.39
C GLN A 111 1.15 7.92 -0.79
N TYR A 112 1.70 6.77 -1.23
CA TYR A 112 1.37 5.47 -0.64
C TYR A 112 1.81 5.40 0.83
N VAL A 113 3.07 5.74 1.12
CA VAL A 113 3.63 5.78 2.49
C VAL A 113 2.82 6.72 3.38
N GLN A 114 2.55 7.95 2.94
CA GLN A 114 1.82 8.93 3.72
C GLN A 114 0.39 8.52 4.02
N ALA A 115 -0.24 7.75 3.13
CA ALA A 115 -1.61 7.32 3.37
C ALA A 115 -1.70 6.19 4.41
N PHE A 116 -0.68 5.31 4.51
CA PHE A 116 -0.50 4.45 5.68
C PHE A 116 -0.35 5.28 6.96
N VAL A 117 0.56 6.27 6.92
CA VAL A 117 0.82 7.12 8.09
C VAL A 117 -0.44 7.82 8.55
N ALA A 118 -1.23 8.39 7.64
CA ALA A 118 -2.51 9.03 7.95
C ALA A 118 -3.51 8.04 8.56
N PHE A 119 -3.67 6.86 7.96
CA PHE A 119 -4.55 5.80 8.49
C PHE A 119 -4.22 5.46 9.94
N PHE A 120 -2.94 5.18 10.24
CA PHE A 120 -2.51 4.84 11.59
C PHE A 120 -2.68 5.99 12.57
N VAL A 121 -2.35 7.22 12.16
CA VAL A 121 -2.51 8.40 13.02
C VAL A 121 -3.99 8.68 13.29
N ASP A 122 -4.90 8.38 12.36
CA ASP A 122 -6.34 8.56 12.59
C ASP A 122 -6.94 7.43 13.43
N SER A 123 -6.46 6.19 13.26
CA SER A 123 -7.02 5.00 13.92
C SER A 123 -6.41 4.69 15.30
N CYS A 124 -5.17 5.12 15.56
CA CYS A 124 -4.46 4.78 16.79
C CYS A 124 -4.37 5.98 17.74
N ASN A 125 -4.88 5.79 18.95
CA ASN A 125 -4.80 6.73 20.08
C ASN A 125 -3.83 6.24 21.17
N SER A 126 -3.38 4.99 21.08
CA SER A 126 -2.45 4.38 22.02
C SER A 126 -1.42 3.48 21.34
N PHE A 127 -0.37 3.16 22.08
CA PHE A 127 0.66 2.23 21.63
C PHE A 127 0.14 0.80 21.40
N ALA A 128 -0.83 0.36 22.21
CA ALA A 128 -1.45 -0.96 22.06
C ALA A 128 -2.24 -1.08 20.76
N GLU A 129 -2.98 -0.04 20.38
CA GLU A 129 -3.69 0.03 19.10
C GLU A 129 -2.70 0.06 17.93
N PHE A 130 -1.63 0.87 18.03
CA PHE A 130 -0.56 0.88 17.03
C PHE A 130 0.05 -0.51 16.82
N LYS A 131 0.34 -1.25 17.90
CA LYS A 131 0.87 -2.62 17.85
C LYS A 131 -0.12 -3.60 17.23
N ALA A 132 -1.43 -3.44 17.46
CA ALA A 132 -2.46 -4.28 16.84
C ALA A 132 -2.58 -4.06 15.32
N GLU A 133 -2.31 -2.82 14.87
CA GLU A 133 -2.40 -2.43 13.47
C GLU A 133 -1.09 -2.69 12.68
N ILE A 134 0.07 -2.85 13.33
CA ILE A 134 1.36 -3.03 12.62
C ILE A 134 1.37 -4.23 11.66
N ASP A 135 0.52 -5.23 11.92
CA ASP A 135 0.37 -6.39 11.05
C ASP A 135 -0.05 -6.01 9.63
N TRP A 136 -0.75 -4.90 9.42
CA TRP A 136 -1.08 -4.38 8.09
C TRP A 136 0.19 -4.02 7.31
N VAL A 137 1.13 -3.32 7.97
CA VAL A 137 2.42 -2.98 7.38
C VAL A 137 3.24 -4.24 7.12
N LYS A 138 3.22 -5.22 8.03
CA LYS A 138 3.89 -6.52 7.84
C LYS A 138 3.27 -7.32 6.68
N GLY A 139 1.97 -7.18 6.48
CA GLY A 139 1.15 -7.91 5.51
C GLY A 139 1.37 -7.52 4.05
N CYS A 140 1.82 -6.30 3.76
CA CYS A 140 2.06 -5.84 2.39
C CYS A 140 3.36 -6.42 1.78
N ARG A 141 3.42 -6.49 0.45
CA ARG A 141 4.60 -6.96 -0.31
C ARG A 141 5.00 -5.99 -1.41
N LEU A 142 6.29 -5.65 -1.48
CA LEU A 142 6.85 -4.83 -2.56
C LEU A 142 7.24 -5.76 -3.73
N LEU A 143 6.63 -5.52 -4.89
CA LEU A 143 6.79 -6.40 -6.07
C LEU A 143 7.57 -5.74 -7.20
N VAL A 144 7.63 -4.42 -7.22
CA VAL A 144 8.44 -3.62 -8.14
C VAL A 144 8.96 -2.41 -7.36
N PHE A 145 10.23 -2.02 -7.59
CA PHE A 145 10.78 -0.77 -7.08
C PHE A 145 11.89 -0.26 -7.98
N GLN A 146 11.85 1.03 -8.34
CA GLN A 146 12.71 1.65 -9.34
C GLN A 146 12.78 0.83 -10.65
N GLY A 147 11.65 0.27 -11.07
CA GLY A 147 11.53 -0.60 -12.25
C GLY A 147 12.16 -1.99 -12.12
N SER A 148 12.75 -2.33 -10.97
CA SER A 148 13.34 -3.65 -10.69
C SER A 148 12.31 -4.64 -10.15
N MET A 149 12.41 -5.90 -10.57
CA MET A 149 11.68 -7.06 -10.01
C MET A 149 12.62 -8.08 -9.34
N ASN A 150 13.86 -7.68 -9.04
CA ASN A 150 14.83 -8.56 -8.40
C ASN A 150 14.44 -8.81 -6.94
N ARG A 151 14.27 -10.08 -6.55
CA ARG A 151 13.75 -10.45 -5.22
C ARG A 151 14.63 -9.96 -4.07
N ASP A 152 15.94 -10.20 -4.11
CA ASP A 152 16.84 -9.80 -3.02
C ASP A 152 16.86 -8.29 -2.80
N PHE A 153 16.86 -7.52 -3.90
CA PHE A 153 16.74 -6.07 -3.85
C PHE A 153 15.39 -5.63 -3.27
N LEU A 154 14.29 -6.21 -3.74
CA LEU A 154 12.95 -5.88 -3.27
C LEU A 154 12.75 -6.21 -1.80
N GLU A 155 13.31 -7.32 -1.29
CA GLU A 155 13.25 -7.67 0.13
C GLU A 155 13.92 -6.60 1.01
N GLN A 156 15.04 -6.03 0.55
CA GLN A 156 15.74 -4.95 1.27
C GLN A 156 14.94 -3.65 1.22
N GLU A 157 14.40 -3.29 0.06
CA GLU A 157 13.61 -2.06 -0.10
C GLU A 157 12.24 -2.14 0.59
N GLU A 158 11.62 -3.33 0.61
CA GLU A 158 10.41 -3.59 1.37
C GLU A 158 10.64 -3.35 2.87
N LYS A 159 11.74 -3.88 3.40
CA LYS A 159 12.15 -3.62 4.79
C LYS A 159 12.28 -2.12 5.05
N ARG A 160 13.00 -1.39 4.19
CA ARG A 160 13.19 0.07 4.30
C ARG A 160 11.86 0.83 4.25
N MET A 161 10.96 0.45 3.34
CA MET A 161 9.62 1.03 3.24
C MET A 161 8.83 0.84 4.53
N LYS A 162 8.80 -0.39 5.06
CA LYS A 162 8.07 -0.72 6.29
C LYS A 162 8.62 0.04 7.49
N TRP A 163 9.94 0.14 7.63
CA TRP A 163 10.59 0.98 8.64
C TRP A 163 10.21 2.44 8.52
N ARG A 164 10.29 3.00 7.31
CA ARG A 164 9.91 4.40 7.06
C ARG A 164 8.47 4.68 7.47
N ILE A 165 7.52 3.79 7.16
CA ILE A 165 6.12 3.94 7.58
C ILE A 165 6.02 3.97 9.11
N ILE A 166 6.64 2.99 9.77
CA ILE A 166 6.60 2.84 11.23
C ILE A 166 7.20 4.06 11.93
N ASP A 167 8.39 4.50 11.52
CA ASP A 167 9.08 5.65 12.10
C ASP A 167 8.24 6.92 12.00
N LEU A 168 7.63 7.17 10.84
CA LEU A 168 6.77 8.33 10.61
C LEU A 168 5.48 8.29 11.46
N VAL A 169 4.88 7.10 11.64
CA VAL A 169 3.70 6.94 12.50
C VAL A 169 4.06 7.22 13.96
N ILE A 170 5.14 6.61 14.44
CA ILE A 170 5.65 6.81 15.80
C ILE A 170 5.91 8.29 16.06
N GLU A 171 6.63 8.95 15.15
CA GLU A 171 6.95 10.36 15.27
C GLU A 171 5.68 11.22 15.41
N LYS A 172 4.68 10.99 14.54
CA LYS A 172 3.43 11.76 14.58
C LYS A 172 2.61 11.50 15.84
N LEU A 173 2.45 10.24 16.24
CA LEU A 173 1.71 9.90 17.46
C LEU A 173 2.40 10.49 18.70
N ARG A 174 3.75 10.50 18.73
CA ARG A 174 4.52 11.13 19.81
C ARG A 174 4.31 12.64 19.84
N ASN A 175 4.40 13.30 18.68
CA ASN A 175 4.20 14.74 18.57
C ASN A 175 2.77 15.18 18.97
N GLN A 176 1.80 14.26 18.88
CA GLN A 176 0.43 14.46 19.35
C GLN A 176 0.21 14.06 20.83
N GLY A 177 1.26 13.62 21.53
CA GLY A 177 1.20 13.19 22.93
C GLY A 177 0.49 11.86 23.16
N ARG A 178 0.27 11.06 22.12
CA ARG A 178 -0.48 9.79 22.17
C ARG A 178 0.38 8.60 22.61
N ILE A 179 1.69 8.68 22.46
CA ILE A 179 2.66 7.64 22.87
C ILE A 179 3.90 8.26 23.54
N ARG A 180 4.58 7.51 24.41
CA ARG A 180 5.79 7.92 25.16
C ARG A 180 7.03 7.11 24.75
N GLU A 181 8.20 7.71 24.93
CA GLU A 181 9.53 7.25 24.48
C GLU A 181 9.95 5.87 25.03
N GLU A 182 9.47 5.56 26.23
CA GLU A 182 9.75 4.31 26.97
C GLU A 182 9.22 3.02 26.32
N ASN A 183 8.41 3.12 25.25
CA ASN A 183 7.81 1.98 24.56
C ASN A 183 8.46 1.62 23.19
N LEU A 184 9.43 2.39 22.69
CA LEU A 184 9.55 2.56 21.22
C LEU A 184 10.75 1.93 20.50
N VAL A 185 11.87 1.63 21.14
CA VAL A 185 13.10 1.31 20.38
C VAL A 185 13.50 -0.16 20.41
N PHE A 186 13.15 -0.90 21.47
CA PHE A 186 13.67 -2.26 21.69
C PHE A 186 12.73 -3.41 21.26
N GLU A 187 11.41 -3.19 21.22
CA GLU A 187 10.47 -4.23 20.79
C GLU A 187 10.36 -4.36 19.25
N TYR A 188 10.48 -3.26 18.51
CA TYR A 188 10.18 -3.26 17.07
C TYR A 188 11.26 -3.87 16.19
N SER A 189 12.55 -3.63 16.47
CA SER A 189 13.66 -4.25 15.72
C SER A 189 13.56 -5.78 15.68
N ARG A 190 13.09 -6.39 16.77
CA ARG A 190 12.77 -7.83 16.85
C ARG A 190 11.54 -8.24 16.05
N GLU A 191 10.47 -7.44 16.07
CA GLU A 191 9.18 -7.82 15.47
C GLU A 191 9.11 -7.71 13.93
N ILE A 192 9.98 -6.92 13.31
CA ILE A 192 10.06 -6.80 11.83
C ILE A 192 11.13 -7.72 11.21
N GLY A 193 11.75 -8.59 12.02
CA GLY A 193 12.69 -9.60 11.54
C GLY A 193 13.98 -9.03 10.97
N ILE A 194 14.47 -7.91 11.52
CA ILE A 194 15.78 -7.34 11.16
C ILE A 194 16.71 -7.52 12.34
N HIS A 195 17.55 -8.55 12.26
CA HIS A 195 18.75 -8.71 13.08
C HIS A 195 19.98 -8.26 12.30
#